data_AF-A0A1Q8ARF6-F1
#
_entry.id   AF-A0A1Q8ARF6-F1
#
_cell.length_a   1.000
_cell.length_b   1.000
_cell.length_c   1.000
_cell.angle_alpha   90.00
_cell.angle_beta   90.00
_cell.angle_gamma   90.00
#
_symmetry.space_group_name_H-M   'P 1'
#
loop_
_entity.id
_entity.type
_entity.pdbx_description
1 polymer ?
#
loop_
_entity_poly.entity_id
_entity_poly.type
_entity_poly.pdbx_seq_one_letter_code
_entity_poly.pdbx_strand_id
1 'polypeptide(L)'
;MLVLFHRNPGLIDTLDSVARRIGRTGNSIEEDVRGLVNLGVLKTRRIGRSEVLLLDRARDREVLDAIAKHLRNLEGVEKIDNTKF
;
A
#
# COMPACT_ATOMS: atom_id res chain seq x y z
N MET A 1 3.58 7.24 -2.56
CA MET A 1 3.06 6.43 -3.69
C MET A 1 1.65 5.88 -3.41
N LEU A 2 1.45 5.10 -2.33
CA LEU A 2 0.15 4.46 -2.02
C LEU A 2 -1.06 5.43 -1.96
N VAL A 3 -0.85 6.66 -1.47
CA VAL A 3 -1.86 7.74 -1.44
C VAL A 3 -2.54 7.97 -2.80
N LEU A 4 -1.81 7.80 -3.93
CA LEU A 4 -2.40 7.93 -5.26
C LEU A 4 -3.55 6.93 -5.45
N PHE A 5 -3.34 5.67 -5.08
CA PHE A 5 -4.32 4.60 -5.23
C PHE A 5 -5.48 4.74 -4.24
N HIS A 6 -5.22 5.20 -3.01
CA HIS A 6 -6.29 5.48 -2.04
C HIS A 6 -7.21 6.61 -2.50
N ARG A 7 -6.65 7.67 -3.11
CA ARG A 7 -7.44 8.77 -3.68
C ARG A 7 -8.14 8.41 -4.99
N ASN A 8 -7.64 7.39 -5.69
CA ASN A 8 -8.15 6.94 -6.97
C ASN A 8 -8.33 5.42 -6.95
N PRO A 9 -9.31 4.88 -6.18
CA PRO A 9 -9.37 3.47 -5.88
C PRO A 9 -9.77 2.59 -7.07
N GLY A 10 -10.15 3.19 -8.21
CA GLY A 10 -10.36 2.53 -9.49
C GLY A 10 -9.20 2.71 -10.48
N LEU A 11 -8.08 3.31 -10.05
CA LEU A 11 -6.91 3.50 -10.91
C LEU A 11 -6.35 2.13 -11.32
N ILE A 12 -6.24 1.96 -12.62
CA ILE A 12 -5.59 0.83 -13.28
C ILE A 12 -4.62 1.46 -14.26
N ASP A 13 -3.32 1.33 -14.02
CA ASP A 13 -2.34 2.02 -14.85
C ASP A 13 -1.00 1.31 -14.88
N THR A 14 -0.18 1.65 -15.87
CA THR A 14 1.19 1.11 -16.00
C THR A 14 2.14 1.75 -14.98
N LEU A 15 3.27 1.10 -14.72
CA LEU A 15 4.34 1.64 -13.87
C LEU A 15 4.72 3.08 -14.28
N ASP A 16 5.01 3.30 -15.57
CA ASP A 16 5.42 4.61 -16.08
C ASP A 16 4.34 5.68 -15.92
N SER A 17 3.08 5.33 -16.14
CA SER A 17 1.98 6.28 -15.96
C SER A 17 1.74 6.61 -14.50
N VAL A 18 1.85 5.63 -13.58
CA VAL A 18 1.80 5.88 -12.13
C VAL A 18 2.94 6.82 -11.74
N ALA A 19 4.16 6.56 -12.22
CA ALA A 19 5.32 7.41 -11.94
C ALA A 19 5.08 8.85 -12.39
N ARG A 20 4.60 9.05 -13.63
CA ARG A 20 4.28 10.38 -14.17
C ARG A 20 3.26 11.13 -13.32
N ARG A 21 2.21 10.45 -12.85
CA ARG A 21 1.15 11.05 -12.01
C ARG A 21 1.66 11.57 -10.66
N ILE A 22 2.78 11.03 -10.18
CA ILE A 22 3.44 11.48 -8.93
C ILE A 22 4.71 12.30 -9.19
N GLY A 23 4.93 12.77 -10.42
CA GLY A 23 6.08 13.59 -10.78
C GLY A 23 7.42 12.85 -10.76
N ARG A 24 7.42 11.53 -11.01
CA ARG A 24 8.61 10.66 -10.97
C ARG A 24 8.76 9.87 -12.28
N THR A 25 9.90 9.18 -12.43
CA THR A 25 10.17 8.24 -13.54
C THR A 25 9.94 6.80 -13.10
N GLY A 26 9.62 5.90 -14.04
CA GLY A 26 9.28 4.50 -13.78
C GLY A 26 10.32 3.79 -12.89
N ASN A 27 11.58 3.82 -13.31
CA ASN A 27 12.69 3.18 -12.59
C ASN A 27 12.82 3.67 -11.14
N SER A 28 12.47 4.93 -10.87
CA SER A 28 12.60 5.50 -9.52
C SER A 28 11.54 4.97 -8.54
N ILE A 29 10.46 4.36 -9.03
CA ILE A 29 9.35 3.86 -8.20
C ILE A 29 9.26 2.34 -8.18
N GLU A 30 10.15 1.62 -8.86
CA GLU A 30 10.10 0.16 -8.98
C GLU A 30 10.13 -0.55 -7.63
N GLU A 31 11.06 -0.18 -6.74
CA GLU A 31 11.17 -0.78 -5.41
C GLU A 31 9.94 -0.47 -4.55
N ASP A 32 9.44 0.77 -4.60
CA ASP A 32 8.22 1.18 -3.90
C ASP A 32 7.02 0.31 -4.34
N VAL A 33 6.87 0.13 -5.67
CA VAL A 33 5.82 -0.69 -6.26
C VAL A 33 5.99 -2.15 -5.88
N ARG A 34 7.20 -2.69 -5.98
CA ARG A 34 7.50 -4.08 -5.65
C ARG A 34 7.18 -4.38 -4.19
N GLY A 35 7.52 -3.47 -3.27
CA GLY A 35 7.15 -3.58 -1.86
C GLY A 35 5.64 -3.67 -1.66
N LEU A 36 4.87 -2.80 -2.32
CA LEU A 36 3.41 -2.79 -2.22
C LEU A 36 2.75 -4.02 -2.88
N VAL A 37 3.34 -4.55 -3.96
CA VAL A 37 2.90 -5.81 -4.59
C VAL A 37 3.21 -7.01 -3.68
N ASN A 38 4.39 -7.05 -3.08
CA ASN A 38 4.79 -8.12 -2.15
C ASN A 38 3.94 -8.13 -0.88
N LEU A 39 3.52 -6.97 -0.39
CA LEU A 39 2.54 -6.85 0.71
C LEU A 39 1.12 -7.26 0.29
N GLY A 40 0.88 -7.41 -1.01
CA GLY A 40 -0.43 -7.73 -1.59
C GLY A 40 -1.39 -6.54 -1.65
N VAL A 41 -0.93 -5.34 -1.32
CA VAL A 41 -1.74 -4.10 -1.37
C VAL A 41 -1.98 -3.67 -2.82
N LEU A 42 -0.98 -3.84 -3.69
CA LEU A 42 -1.14 -3.71 -5.13
C LEU A 42 -1.15 -5.08 -5.80
N LYS A 43 -1.90 -5.20 -6.88
CA LYS A 43 -1.87 -6.33 -7.81
C LYS A 43 -1.28 -5.89 -9.13
N THR A 44 -0.58 -6.81 -9.79
CA THR A 44 -0.27 -6.71 -11.21
C THR A 44 -1.28 -7.52 -12.01
N ARG A 45 -1.72 -6.99 -13.14
CA ARG A 45 -2.55 -7.70 -14.11
C ARG A 45 -2.04 -7.40 -15.51
N ARG A 46 -2.08 -8.39 -16.40
CA ARG A 46 -1.83 -8.16 -17.82
C ARG A 46 -3.13 -7.79 -18.54
N ILE A 47 -3.14 -6.64 -19.21
CA ILE A 47 -4.24 -6.18 -20.07
C ILE A 47 -3.65 -5.90 -21.46
N GLY A 48 -4.04 -6.72 -22.44
CA GLY A 48 -3.42 -6.71 -23.76
C GLY A 48 -1.93 -6.99 -23.66
N ARG A 49 -1.10 -6.02 -24.08
CA ARG A 49 0.38 -6.11 -24.04
C ARG A 49 1.01 -5.43 -22.83
N SER A 50 0.21 -4.81 -21.96
CA SER A 50 0.71 -4.02 -20.84
C SER A 50 0.48 -4.73 -19.52
N GLU A 51 1.48 -4.64 -18.63
CA GLU A 51 1.29 -4.92 -17.21
C GLU A 51 0.79 -3.65 -16.52
N VAL A 52 -0.28 -3.80 -15.74
CA VAL A 52 -0.92 -2.70 -15.01
C VAL A 52 -1.00 -3.00 -13.52
N LEU A 53 -0.91 -1.94 -12.74
CA LEU A 53 -1.05 -1.90 -11.29
C LEU A 53 -2.46 -1.49 -10.92
N LEU A 54 -3.02 -2.14 -9.91
CA LEU A 54 -4.31 -1.80 -9.33
C LEU A 54 -4.33 -2.10 -7.83
N LEU A 55 -5.14 -1.35 -7.09
CA LEU A 55 -5.31 -1.53 -5.65
C LEU A 55 -6.12 -2.80 -5.36
N ASP A 56 -5.60 -3.68 -4.49
CA ASP A 56 -6.40 -4.70 -3.84
C ASP A 56 -7.02 -4.14 -2.57
N ARG A 57 -8.25 -3.62 -2.69
CA ARG A 57 -8.95 -2.98 -1.56
C ARG A 57 -9.21 -3.93 -0.39
N ALA A 58 -9.43 -5.22 -0.66
CA ALA A 58 -9.68 -6.19 0.39
C ALA A 58 -8.41 -6.38 1.22
N ARG A 59 -7.28 -6.60 0.54
CA ARG A 59 -5.99 -6.80 1.20
C ARG A 59 -5.47 -5.53 1.86
N ASP A 60 -5.62 -4.38 1.22
CA ASP A 60 -5.29 -3.08 1.80
C ASP A 60 -6.01 -2.85 3.14
N ARG A 61 -7.31 -3.16 3.19
CA ARG A 61 -8.10 -3.09 4.43
C ARG A 61 -7.59 -4.07 5.49
N GLU A 62 -7.34 -5.33 5.14
CA GLU A 62 -6.79 -6.32 6.07
C GLU A 62 -5.45 -5.87 6.67
N VAL A 63 -4.57 -5.31 5.85
CA VAL A 63 -3.26 -4.79 6.29
C VAL A 63 -3.45 -3.62 7.25
N LEU A 64 -4.30 -2.65 6.92
CA LEU A 64 -4.60 -1.51 7.80
C LEU A 64 -5.23 -1.95 9.13
N ASP A 65 -6.15 -2.91 9.11
CA ASP A 65 -6.79 -3.46 10.30
C ASP A 65 -5.76 -4.19 11.20
N ALA A 66 -4.84 -4.95 10.59
CA ALA A 66 -3.76 -5.63 11.31
C ALA A 66 -2.79 -4.63 11.96
N ILE A 67 -2.39 -3.57 11.24
CA ILE A 67 -1.55 -2.49 11.78
C ILE A 67 -2.27 -1.80 12.93
N ALA A 68 -3.53 -1.41 12.75
CA ALA A 68 -4.31 -0.74 13.80
C ALA A 68 -4.47 -1.62 15.04
N LYS A 69 -4.67 -2.94 14.87
CA LYS A 69 -4.71 -3.90 15.97
C LYS A 69 -3.35 -3.99 16.70
N HIS A 70 -2.26 -4.03 15.95
CA HIS A 70 -0.92 -4.07 16.54
C HIS A 70 -0.62 -2.81 17.35
N LEU A 71 -0.93 -1.62 16.82
CA LEU A 71 -0.75 -0.34 17.52
C LEU A 71 -1.55 -0.27 18.83
N ARG A 72 -2.83 -0.67 18.80
CA ARG A 72 -3.67 -0.72 20.03
C ARG A 72 -3.08 -1.66 21.08
N ASN A 73 -2.51 -2.78 20.65
CA ASN A 73 -1.87 -3.71 21.59
C ASN A 73 -0.62 -3.08 22.22
N LEU A 74 0.19 -2.32 21.47
CA LEU A 74 1.35 -1.62 22.01
C LEU A 74 0.94 -0.54 23.04
N GLU A 75 -0.07 0.27 22.74
CA GLU A 75 -0.60 1.27 23.68
C GLU A 75 -1.20 0.62 24.94
N GLY A 76 -1.83 -0.54 24.80
CA GLY A 76 -2.35 -1.32 25.92
C GLY A 76 -1.25 -1.84 26.84
N VAL A 77 -0.12 -2.28 26.28
CA VAL A 77 1.06 -2.72 27.04
C VAL A 77 1.68 -1.54 27.79
N GLU A 78 1.86 -0.40 27.14
CA GLU A 78 2.43 0.81 27.77
C GLU A 78 1.61 1.31 28.97
N LYS A 79 0.27 1.21 28.90
CA LYS A 79 -0.62 1.58 30.03
C LYS A 79 -0.52 0.62 31.22
N ILE A 80 -0.26 -0.66 30.98
CA ILE A 80 -0.07 -1.66 32.06
C ILE A 80 1.25 -1.42 32.79
N ASP A 81 2.31 -1.04 32.07
CA ASP A 81 3.61 -0.77 32.69
C ASP A 81 3.60 0.55 33.48
N ASN A 82 2.86 1.56 33.03
CA ASN A 82 2.74 2.86 33.73
C ASN A 82 1.77 2.87 34.94
N THR A 83 1.04 1.78 35.21
CA THR A 83 0.18 1.64 36.39
C THR A 83 0.80 0.79 37.52
N LYS A 84 2.04 0.34 37.34
CA LYS A 84 2.81 -0.40 38.35
C LYS A 84 3.78 0.51 39.12
N PHE A 85 3.33 1.65 39.66
CA PHE A 85 4.08 2.44 40.64
C PHE A 85 3.15 3.14 41.62
#